data_AF-A0A970BYZ6-F1
#
_entry.id   AF-A0A970BYZ6-F1
#
_cell.length_a   1.000
_cell.length_b   1.000
_cell.length_c   1.000
_cell.angle_alpha   90.00
_cell.angle_beta   90.00
_cell.angle_gamma   90.00
#
_symmetry.space_group_name_H-M   'P 1'
#
loop_
_entity.id
_entity.type
_entity.pdbx_description
1 polymer ?
#
loop_
_entity_poly.entity_id
_entity_poly.type
_entity_poly.pdbx_seq_one_letter_code
_entity_poly.pdbx_strand_id
1 'polypeptide(L)'
;MDPVLVGIVMGSESDRDVMQQAAAELEERKIKYEINVLSAHRDPDKVAHYAKTARSRGLKVLIGGAGKAAALPGVLAAYTTLPVIGVPIKTSDLGGMDSLLSIVQMPPGVPVACVAINGARNAAILAARILDV
;
A
#
# COMPACT_ATOMS: atom_id res chain seq x y z
N MET A 1 -10.99 -18.16 13.13
CA MET A 1 -9.74 -17.57 12.63
C MET A 1 -9.91 -16.07 12.66
N ASP A 2 -8.92 -15.33 13.15
CA ASP A 2 -8.99 -13.86 13.18
C ASP A 2 -9.10 -13.31 11.75
N PRO A 3 -9.94 -12.29 11.50
CA PRO A 3 -10.14 -11.75 10.16
C PRO A 3 -8.86 -11.06 9.66
N VAL A 4 -8.58 -11.18 8.36
CA VAL A 4 -7.53 -10.40 7.70
C VAL A 4 -7.97 -8.94 7.62
N LEU A 5 -7.19 -8.02 8.20
CA LEU A 5 -7.55 -6.60 8.32
C LEU A 5 -6.75 -5.69 7.38
N VAL A 6 -5.51 -6.06 7.03
CA VAL A 6 -4.62 -5.22 6.22
C VAL A 6 -4.23 -5.92 4.93
N GLY A 7 -4.39 -5.23 3.80
CA GLY A 7 -3.92 -5.71 2.49
C GLY A 7 -2.63 -5.00 2.10
N ILE A 8 -1.52 -5.74 1.97
CA ILE A 8 -0.25 -5.22 1.44
C ILE A 8 -0.17 -5.55 -0.05
N VAL A 9 0.03 -4.54 -0.89
CA VAL A 9 0.15 -4.69 -2.34
C VAL A 9 1.43 -4.03 -2.82
N MET A 10 2.20 -4.73 -3.65
CA MET A 10 3.40 -4.19 -4.28
C MET A 10 3.37 -4.39 -5.79
N GLY A 11 3.97 -3.46 -6.53
CA GLY A 11 3.94 -3.46 -8.01
C GLY A 11 4.89 -4.46 -8.66
N SER A 12 5.91 -4.90 -7.91
CA SER A 12 6.96 -5.80 -8.35
C SER A 12 7.49 -6.65 -7.20
N GLU A 13 7.98 -7.84 -7.52
CA GLU A 13 8.69 -8.71 -6.56
C GLU A 13 9.95 -8.04 -6.00
N SER A 14 10.59 -7.15 -6.78
CA SER A 14 11.74 -6.35 -6.34
C SER A 14 11.43 -5.39 -5.19
N ASP A 15 10.15 -5.08 -4.95
CA ASP A 15 9.73 -4.19 -3.86
C ASP A 15 9.60 -4.95 -2.52
N ARG A 16 9.71 -6.29 -2.54
CA ARG A 16 9.45 -7.16 -1.39
C ARG A 16 10.34 -6.87 -0.20
N ASP A 17 11.63 -6.64 -0.40
CA ASP A 17 12.60 -6.39 0.68
C ASP A 17 12.21 -5.17 1.53
N VAL A 18 11.60 -4.16 0.89
CA VAL A 18 11.07 -2.99 1.60
C VAL A 18 9.73 -3.33 2.23
N MET A 19 8.80 -3.88 1.46
CA MET A 19 7.41 -4.08 1.89
C MET A 19 7.24 -5.15 2.97
N GLN A 20 8.16 -6.11 3.09
CA GLN A 20 8.19 -7.08 4.18
C GLN A 20 8.35 -6.43 5.56
N GLN A 21 8.92 -5.22 5.64
CA GLN A 21 8.99 -4.49 6.91
C GLN A 21 7.61 -4.10 7.44
N ALA A 22 6.63 -3.87 6.55
CA ALA A 22 5.25 -3.68 6.94
C ALA A 22 4.65 -4.99 7.50
N ALA A 23 4.91 -6.10 6.81
CA ALA A 23 4.46 -7.43 7.23
C ALA A 23 5.00 -7.79 8.62
N ALA A 24 6.30 -7.66 8.84
CA ALA A 24 6.94 -7.94 10.13
C ALA A 24 6.35 -7.12 11.28
N GLU A 25 6.12 -5.82 11.07
CA GLU A 25 5.51 -4.96 12.09
C GLU A 25 4.04 -5.35 12.38
N LEU A 26 3.27 -5.76 11.37
CA LEU A 26 1.91 -6.26 11.58
C LEU A 26 1.92 -7.60 12.34
N GLU A 27 2.89 -8.48 12.09
CA GLU A 27 3.07 -9.73 12.83
C GLU A 27 3.40 -9.49 14.30
N GLU A 28 4.33 -8.57 14.60
CA GLU A 28 4.67 -8.18 15.97
C GLU A 28 3.43 -7.69 16.75
N ARG A 29 2.53 -6.99 16.05
CA ARG A 29 1.25 -6.49 16.60
C ARG A 29 0.11 -7.51 16.57
N LYS A 30 0.35 -8.70 16.02
CA LYS A 30 -0.66 -9.76 15.82
C LYS A 30 -1.85 -9.32 14.95
N ILE A 31 -1.64 -8.38 14.03
CA ILE A 31 -2.63 -7.93 13.05
C ILE A 31 -2.54 -8.85 11.83
N LYS A 32 -3.64 -9.53 11.48
CA LYS A 32 -3.66 -10.39 10.30
C LYS A 32 -3.68 -9.55 9.02
N TYR A 33 -2.84 -9.97 8.07
CA TYR A 33 -2.64 -9.29 6.80
C TYR A 33 -2.53 -10.29 5.65
N GLU A 34 -2.66 -9.79 4.42
CA GLU A 34 -2.35 -10.52 3.20
C GLU A 34 -1.34 -9.73 2.38
N ILE A 35 -0.52 -10.42 1.56
CA ILE A 35 0.44 -9.80 0.64
C ILE A 35 0.11 -10.23 -0.78
N ASN A 36 0.07 -9.27 -1.71
CA ASN A 36 -0.12 -9.54 -3.14
C ASN A 36 0.88 -8.73 -3.99
N VAL A 37 1.34 -9.33 -5.08
CA VAL A 37 2.15 -8.65 -6.10
C VAL A 37 1.23 -8.33 -7.28
N LEU A 38 0.77 -7.08 -7.38
CA LEU A 38 -0.17 -6.63 -8.41
C LEU A 38 0.34 -5.31 -9.00
N SER A 39 0.54 -5.30 -10.31
CA SER A 39 1.12 -4.15 -11.00
C SER A 39 0.02 -3.27 -11.58
N ALA A 40 -0.03 -1.99 -11.18
CA ALA A 40 -0.95 -1.01 -11.75
C ALA A 40 -0.75 -0.79 -13.27
N HIS A 41 0.47 -1.01 -13.77
CA HIS A 41 0.80 -0.80 -15.18
C HIS A 41 0.64 -2.07 -16.02
N ARG A 42 0.87 -3.25 -15.45
CA ARG A 42 0.87 -4.52 -16.20
C ARG A 42 -0.42 -5.33 -16.02
N ASP A 43 -1.09 -5.19 -14.88
CA ASP A 43 -2.31 -5.91 -14.55
C ASP A 43 -3.38 -4.98 -13.93
N PRO A 44 -3.77 -3.87 -14.59
CA PRO A 44 -4.66 -2.85 -14.01
C PRO A 44 -6.01 -3.42 -13.56
N ASP A 45 -6.59 -4.36 -14.31
CA ASP A 45 -7.87 -4.98 -13.97
C ASP A 45 -7.81 -5.80 -12.69
N LYS A 46 -6.69 -6.47 -12.42
CA LYS A 46 -6.50 -7.22 -11.17
C LYS A 46 -6.37 -6.28 -9.98
N VAL A 47 -5.66 -5.17 -10.14
CA VAL A 47 -5.56 -4.13 -9.09
C VAL A 47 -6.94 -3.54 -8.80
N ALA A 48 -7.70 -3.20 -9.85
CA ALA A 48 -9.05 -2.67 -9.70
C ALA A 48 -9.98 -3.67 -9.01
N HIS A 49 -9.95 -4.94 -9.42
CA HIS A 49 -10.75 -5.99 -8.79
C HIS A 49 -10.38 -6.20 -7.32
N TYR A 50 -9.07 -6.24 -7.02
CA TYR A 50 -8.57 -6.35 -5.66
C TYR A 50 -9.09 -5.22 -4.75
N ALA A 51 -8.98 -3.97 -5.21
CA ALA A 51 -9.40 -2.80 -4.46
C ALA A 51 -10.93 -2.73 -4.27
N LYS A 52 -11.71 -3.01 -5.32
CA LYS A 52 -13.19 -3.01 -5.28
C LYS A 52 -13.74 -4.03 -4.29
N THR A 53 -13.11 -5.21 -4.21
CA THR A 53 -13.56 -6.31 -3.34
C THR A 53 -12.94 -6.28 -1.95
N ALA A 54 -11.93 -5.45 -1.70
CA ALA A 54 -11.20 -5.40 -0.43
C ALA A 54 -12.13 -5.28 0.80
N ARG A 55 -13.06 -4.32 0.76
CA ARG A 55 -14.01 -4.07 1.87
C ARG A 55 -14.92 -5.27 2.12
N SER A 56 -15.47 -5.89 1.08
CA SER A 56 -16.35 -7.06 1.23
C SER A 56 -15.61 -8.31 1.74
N ARG A 57 -14.28 -8.38 1.51
CA ARG A 57 -13.41 -9.43 2.07
C ARG A 57 -13.03 -9.19 3.54
N GLY A 58 -13.44 -8.07 4.13
CA GLY A 58 -13.19 -7.73 5.54
C GLY A 58 -11.98 -6.83 5.77
N LEU A 59 -11.21 -6.48 4.73
CA LEU A 59 -10.08 -5.57 4.85
C LEU A 59 -10.56 -4.18 5.33
N LYS A 60 -9.67 -3.53 6.06
CA LYS A 60 -9.90 -2.25 6.72
C LYS A 60 -8.89 -1.18 6.28
N VAL A 61 -7.67 -1.57 5.94
CA VAL A 61 -6.61 -0.68 5.46
C VAL A 61 -5.85 -1.35 4.31
N LEU A 62 -5.50 -0.60 3.28
CA LEU A 62 -4.58 -1.06 2.24
C LEU A 62 -3.24 -0.33 2.35
N ILE A 63 -2.14 -1.06 2.12
CA ILE A 63 -0.79 -0.52 2.05
C ILE A 63 -0.26 -0.83 0.64
N GLY A 64 -0.01 0.20 -0.17
CA GLY A 64 0.52 0.09 -1.52
C GLY A 64 1.98 0.55 -1.62
N GLY A 65 2.87 -0.30 -2.14
CA GLY A 65 4.27 0.03 -2.41
C GLY A 65 4.58 0.10 -3.91
N ALA A 66 5.17 1.20 -4.36
CA ALA A 66 5.63 1.32 -5.75
C ALA A 66 6.79 2.31 -5.91
N GLY A 67 7.63 2.07 -6.92
CA GLY A 67 8.72 2.93 -7.33
C GLY A 67 8.48 3.65 -8.66
N LYS A 68 9.32 4.65 -8.97
CA LYS A 68 9.31 5.44 -10.21
C LYS A 68 8.02 6.25 -10.35
N ALA A 69 7.33 6.16 -11.49
CA ALA A 69 5.97 6.67 -11.66
C ALA A 69 4.99 5.79 -10.86
N ALA A 70 4.98 5.98 -9.54
CA ALA A 70 4.41 5.05 -8.57
C ALA A 70 2.87 5.14 -8.49
N ALA A 71 2.17 4.66 -9.51
CA ALA A 71 0.71 4.78 -9.63
C ALA A 71 -0.11 3.86 -8.70
N LEU A 72 0.46 2.78 -8.18
CA LEU A 72 -0.29 1.73 -7.48
C LEU A 72 -1.13 2.24 -6.29
N PRO A 73 -0.61 3.06 -5.35
CA PRO A 73 -1.41 3.56 -4.23
C PRO A 73 -2.59 4.41 -4.67
N GLY A 74 -2.40 5.28 -5.67
CA GLY A 74 -3.47 6.10 -6.23
C GLY A 74 -4.54 5.27 -6.93
N VAL A 75 -4.15 4.24 -7.70
CA VAL A 75 -5.09 3.32 -8.35
C VAL A 75 -5.89 2.52 -7.33
N LEU A 76 -5.25 2.02 -6.27
CA LEU A 76 -5.96 1.37 -5.17
C LEU A 76 -7.01 2.30 -4.56
N ALA A 77 -6.62 3.53 -4.23
CA ALA A 77 -7.51 4.53 -3.63
C ALA A 77 -8.68 4.92 -4.54
N ALA A 78 -8.48 4.93 -5.86
CA ALA A 78 -9.54 5.23 -6.83
C ALA A 78 -10.66 4.17 -6.87
N TYR A 79 -10.38 2.94 -6.43
CA TYR A 79 -11.29 1.81 -6.53
C TYR A 79 -11.83 1.30 -5.19
N THR A 80 -11.52 1.98 -4.09
CA THR A 80 -11.98 1.60 -2.76
C THR A 80 -12.29 2.80 -1.89
N THR A 81 -13.15 2.61 -0.91
CA THR A 81 -13.41 3.61 0.14
C THR A 81 -12.64 3.31 1.43
N LEU A 82 -11.79 2.28 1.41
CA LEU A 82 -10.87 2.00 2.51
C LEU A 82 -9.71 3.02 2.51
N PRO A 83 -9.17 3.39 3.69
CA PRO A 83 -7.92 4.12 3.76
C PRO A 83 -6.80 3.39 3.01
N VAL A 84 -6.07 4.12 2.17
CA VAL A 84 -4.90 3.62 1.44
C VAL A 84 -3.67 4.38 1.91
N ILE A 85 -2.65 3.63 2.33
CA ILE A 85 -1.34 4.12 2.74
C ILE A 85 -0.36 3.83 1.60
N GLY A 86 0.34 4.87 1.12
CA GLY A 86 1.32 4.75 0.05
C GLY A 86 2.74 4.73 0.59
N VAL A 87 3.54 3.74 0.17
CA VAL A 87 4.97 3.62 0.47
C VAL A 87 5.77 3.91 -0.80
N PRO A 88 6.43 5.07 -0.90
CA PRO A 88 7.34 5.36 -2.00
C PRO A 88 8.56 4.46 -1.95
N ILE A 89 8.84 3.69 -3.00
CA ILE A 89 10.03 2.86 -3.07
C ILE A 89 11.20 3.67 -3.62
N LYS A 90 12.36 3.58 -2.97
CA LYS A 90 13.60 4.22 -3.42
C LYS A 90 13.97 3.76 -4.83
N THR A 91 14.26 4.71 -5.70
CA THR A 91 14.76 4.47 -7.06
C THR A 91 16.25 4.78 -7.15
N SER A 92 16.95 4.15 -8.11
CA SER A 92 18.36 4.42 -8.40
C SER A 92 18.57 5.83 -8.95
N ASP A 93 17.63 6.30 -9.78
CA ASP A 93 17.81 7.50 -10.58
C ASP A 93 17.56 8.77 -9.76
N LEU A 94 16.50 8.78 -8.93
CA LEU A 94 16.02 9.97 -8.21
C LEU A 94 15.88 9.75 -6.69
N GLY A 95 16.44 8.66 -6.16
CA GLY A 95 16.44 8.36 -4.73
C GLY A 95 15.04 8.13 -4.13
N GLY A 96 14.01 7.93 -4.96
CA GLY A 96 12.60 7.82 -4.56
C GLY A 96 11.82 9.13 -4.54
N MET A 97 12.40 10.27 -4.97
CA MET A 97 11.66 11.53 -5.11
C MET A 97 10.55 11.43 -6.16
N ASP A 98 10.81 10.73 -7.25
CA ASP A 98 9.83 10.36 -8.27
C ASP A 98 8.67 9.55 -7.68
N SER A 99 8.99 8.52 -6.91
CA SER A 99 8.00 7.70 -6.22
C SER A 99 7.19 8.53 -5.23
N LEU A 100 7.85 9.40 -4.45
CA LEU A 100 7.23 10.22 -3.41
C LEU A 100 6.21 11.18 -4.02
N LEU A 101 6.62 11.96 -5.02
CA LEU A 101 5.74 12.93 -5.66
C LEU A 101 4.61 12.26 -6.44
N SER A 102 4.84 11.08 -7.03
CA SER A 102 3.81 10.29 -7.69
C SER A 102 2.72 9.79 -6.74
N ILE A 103 3.03 9.61 -5.46
CA ILE A 103 2.10 9.07 -4.45
C ILE A 103 1.42 10.20 -3.66
N VAL A 104 2.16 11.22 -3.22
CA VAL A 104 1.65 12.21 -2.26
C VAL A 104 0.79 13.29 -2.91
N GLN A 105 1.03 13.63 -4.18
CA GLN A 105 0.37 14.74 -4.87
C GLN A 105 -0.98 14.35 -5.49
N MET A 106 -1.81 13.63 -4.73
CA MET A 106 -3.17 13.28 -5.18
C MET A 106 -4.06 14.52 -5.26
N PRO A 107 -4.93 14.64 -6.29
CA PRO A 107 -5.91 15.71 -6.35
C PRO A 107 -7.00 15.52 -5.26
N PRO A 108 -7.71 16.59 -4.87
CA PRO A 108 -8.85 16.48 -3.96
C PRO A 108 -9.88 15.46 -4.45
N GLY A 109 -10.35 14.60 -3.54
CA GLY A 109 -11.38 13.59 -3.80
C GLY A 109 -10.90 12.13 -3.71
N VAL A 110 -9.60 11.86 -3.92
CA VAL A 110 -9.04 10.49 -3.85
C VAL A 110 -7.75 10.50 -3.03
N PRO A 111 -7.83 10.56 -1.69
CA PRO A 111 -6.65 10.73 -0.84
C PRO A 111 -5.82 9.45 -0.73
N VAL A 112 -4.49 9.63 -0.58
CA VAL A 112 -3.55 8.58 -0.19
C VAL A 112 -2.71 9.10 0.97
N ALA A 113 -2.60 8.31 2.06
CA ALA A 113 -1.72 8.63 3.17
C ALA A 113 -0.28 8.21 2.82
N CYS A 114 0.53 9.15 2.31
CA CYS A 114 1.91 8.87 1.94
C CYS A 114 2.82 8.86 3.18
N VAL A 115 3.65 7.82 3.32
CA VAL A 115 4.73 7.75 4.34
C VAL A 115 6.09 8.08 3.71
N ALA A 116 7.16 8.04 4.53
CA ALA A 116 8.53 8.25 4.07
C ALA A 116 8.94 7.26 2.96
N ILE A 117 9.94 7.64 2.14
CA ILE A 117 10.57 6.74 1.17
C ILE A 117 11.11 5.50 1.91
N ASN A 118 10.79 4.31 1.40
CA ASN A 118 11.02 3.01 2.03
C ASN A 118 10.44 2.87 3.45
N GLY A 119 9.48 3.71 3.84
CA GLY A 119 8.87 3.74 5.16
C GLY A 119 7.81 2.66 5.42
N ALA A 120 7.98 1.45 4.88
CA ALA A 120 6.98 0.37 4.96
C ALA A 120 6.60 0.02 6.42
N ARG A 121 7.58 0.00 7.34
CA ARG A 121 7.30 -0.17 8.77
C ARG A 121 6.34 0.89 9.31
N ASN A 122 6.55 2.16 8.96
CA ASN A 122 5.67 3.25 9.38
C ASN A 122 4.27 3.14 8.75
N ALA A 123 4.14 2.56 7.55
CA ALA A 123 2.83 2.28 6.98
C ALA A 123 2.06 1.26 7.81
N ALA A 124 2.72 0.21 8.32
CA ALA A 124 2.10 -0.74 9.23
C ALA A 124 1.73 -0.11 10.59
N ILE A 125 2.59 0.73 11.17
CA ILE A 125 2.28 1.48 12.40
C ILE A 125 1.08 2.41 12.18
N LEU A 126 1.01 3.10 11.05
CA LEU A 126 -0.13 3.95 10.71
C LEU A 126 -1.41 3.12 10.50
N ALA A 127 -1.32 1.95 9.85
CA ALA A 127 -2.45 1.04 9.72
C ALA A 127 -2.96 0.57 11.09
N ALA A 128 -2.07 0.20 12.01
CA ALA A 128 -2.43 -0.17 13.38
C ALA A 128 -3.17 0.97 14.10
N ARG A 129 -2.69 2.22 13.97
CA ARG A 129 -3.38 3.40 14.52
C ARG A 129 -4.76 3.64 13.92
N ILE A 130 -4.95 3.40 12.62
CA ILE A 130 -6.26 3.50 11.95
C ILE A 130 -7.22 2.42 12.47
N LEU A 131 -6.69 1.24 12.78
CA LEU A 131 -7.44 0.12 13.33
C LEU A 131 -7.71 0.24 14.84
N ASP A 132 -7.11 1.23 15.50
CA ASP A 132 -7.17 1.43 16.96
C ASP A 132 -6.61 0.23 17.76
N VAL A 133 -5.47 -0.31 17.31
CA VAL A 133 -4.75 -1.46 17.91
C VAL A 133 -3.24 -1.25 18.04
#